data_AF-A0A2N0PVR6-F1
#
_entry.id   AF-A0A2N0PVR6-F1
#
_cell.length_a   1.000
_cell.length_b   1.000
_cell.length_c   1.000
_cell.angle_alpha   90.00
_cell.angle_beta   90.00
_cell.angle_gamma   90.00
#
_symmetry.space_group_name_H-M   'P 1'
#
loop_
_entity.id
_entity.type
_entity.pdbx_description
1 polymer ?
#
loop_
_entity_poly.entity_id
_entity_poly.type
_entity_poly.pdbx_seq_one_letter_code
_entity_poly.pdbx_strand_id
1 'polypeptide(L)'
;MAILLNCYLVIQTPLNDSEKISRKEITNSIIIEKVVKQDEQLELKHIRFIIQPEEDNGESSSRNQVVQQNKINIFDTMMERARQPYFSMQKREDIRCDILYNDVITLLRNKQKNGWSGVNSESFANKFVERLVALLWYIDPHREKLIARLLKLPDIFNELEQYQHNESYNKFYFTGHHKKEQLSHKKLEKLVKSLELSIEQPWANDDKWIDFIIQVLLLIKNINKYIIYLQEINQKMNTIHNSNVSTHNPGCDLMVYTIEASDSIHSKYEELSDFLFEKDSYKFFDLDEYTSHNVIQKYNYIKNLQLNVPVTIYRYYQGNYLRTINYIWKVPLRNDH
;
A
#
# COMPACT_ATOMS: atom_id res chain seq x y z
N MET A 1 46.35 -2.44 -18.60
CA MET A 1 46.46 -1.93 -19.97
C MET A 1 45.11 -2.15 -20.63
N ALA A 2 44.47 -1.08 -21.08
CA ALA A 2 43.05 -1.00 -21.44
C ALA A 2 42.69 -1.78 -22.72
N ILE A 3 41.50 -2.40 -22.73
CA ILE A 3 40.67 -2.49 -23.93
C ILE A 3 39.23 -2.16 -23.50
N LEU A 4 38.85 -0.91 -23.75
CA LEU A 4 37.46 -0.47 -23.91
C LEU A 4 37.01 -0.94 -25.29
N LEU A 5 35.95 -1.75 -25.38
CA LEU A 5 35.12 -1.80 -26.57
C LEU A 5 33.64 -1.70 -26.16
N ASN A 6 33.16 -0.46 -26.24
CA ASN A 6 31.76 -0.14 -26.48
C ASN A 6 31.35 -0.76 -27.83
N CYS A 7 30.41 -1.70 -27.81
CA CYS A 7 29.62 -2.02 -28.98
C CYS A 7 28.14 -1.80 -28.65
N TYR A 8 27.71 -0.56 -28.84
CA TYR A 8 26.33 -0.22 -29.20
C TYR A 8 26.27 -0.23 -30.74
N LEU A 9 25.41 -1.05 -31.35
CA LEU A 9 24.64 -0.70 -32.56
C LEU A 9 23.58 -1.78 -32.80
N VAL A 10 22.32 -1.48 -32.48
CA VAL A 10 21.25 -1.08 -33.43
C VAL A 10 20.58 -2.29 -34.07
N ILE A 11 19.39 -2.62 -33.55
CA ILE A 11 18.41 -3.41 -34.27
C ILE A 11 17.41 -2.41 -34.86
N GLN A 12 17.52 -2.15 -36.16
CA GLN A 12 16.41 -1.61 -36.95
C GLN A 12 15.37 -2.73 -37.10
N THR A 13 14.15 -2.46 -36.65
CA THR A 13 12.98 -3.28 -36.94
C THR A 13 12.44 -2.99 -38.33
N PRO A 14 11.70 -3.95 -38.90
CA PRO A 14 10.36 -3.62 -39.35
C PRO A 14 9.31 -4.49 -38.62
N LEU A 15 8.16 -3.87 -38.37
CA LEU A 15 6.98 -4.47 -37.75
C LEU A 15 6.46 -5.69 -38.53
N ASN A 16 6.07 -6.76 -37.83
CA ASN A 16 4.66 -7.16 -37.71
C ASN A 16 4.47 -8.40 -36.79
N ASP A 17 3.44 -8.29 -35.95
CA ASP A 17 2.58 -9.31 -35.36
C ASP A 17 3.19 -10.56 -34.70
N SER A 18 3.30 -10.53 -33.37
CA SER A 18 2.41 -11.29 -32.47
C SER A 18 2.97 -11.34 -31.04
N GLU A 19 2.04 -11.36 -30.10
CA GLU A 19 2.25 -11.46 -28.66
C GLU A 19 3.27 -12.54 -28.24
N LYS A 20 4.42 -12.12 -27.72
CA LYS A 20 5.20 -12.82 -26.68
C LYS A 20 6.45 -12.01 -26.31
N ILE A 21 6.26 -10.89 -25.62
CA ILE A 21 7.34 -10.33 -24.80
C ILE A 21 7.50 -11.28 -23.62
N SER A 22 8.55 -12.10 -23.67
CA SER A 22 8.80 -13.17 -22.70
C SER A 22 9.11 -12.58 -21.32
N ARG A 23 8.49 -13.13 -20.26
CA ARG A 23 8.76 -12.78 -18.86
C ARG A 23 10.26 -12.77 -18.54
N LYS A 24 11.07 -13.59 -19.22
CA LYS A 24 12.54 -13.62 -19.09
C LYS A 24 13.23 -12.33 -19.49
N GLU A 25 12.75 -11.59 -20.49
CA GLU A 25 13.41 -10.37 -20.97
C GLU A 25 13.27 -9.22 -19.98
N ILE A 26 12.08 -9.07 -19.37
CA ILE A 26 11.83 -8.07 -18.33
C ILE A 26 12.67 -8.38 -17.07
N THR A 27 12.78 -9.66 -16.69
CA THR A 27 13.61 -10.10 -15.57
C THR A 27 15.10 -9.86 -15.83
N ASN A 28 15.58 -10.16 -17.04
CA ASN A 28 16.98 -9.94 -17.41
C ASN A 28 17.33 -8.45 -17.49
N SER A 29 16.47 -7.58 -18.03
CA SER A 29 16.74 -6.14 -18.10
C SER A 29 16.85 -5.49 -16.72
N ILE A 30 15.99 -5.88 -15.77
CA ILE A 30 16.00 -5.32 -14.40
C ILE A 30 17.23 -5.82 -13.60
N ILE A 31 17.66 -7.07 -13.83
CA ILE A 31 18.82 -7.65 -13.15
C ILE A 31 20.13 -7.07 -13.72
N ILE A 32 20.26 -6.92 -15.04
CA ILE A 32 21.47 -6.41 -15.68
C ILE A 32 21.73 -4.93 -15.30
N GLU A 33 20.71 -4.07 -15.26
CA GLU A 33 20.88 -2.67 -14.84
C GLU A 33 21.34 -2.51 -13.37
N LYS A 34 21.02 -3.47 -12.49
CA LYS A 34 21.44 -3.44 -11.08
C LYS A 34 22.84 -4.04 -10.86
N VAL A 35 23.20 -5.10 -11.58
CA VAL A 35 24.51 -5.77 -11.42
C VAL A 35 25.67 -4.87 -11.86
N VAL A 36 25.49 -4.03 -12.88
CA VAL A 36 26.55 -3.12 -13.39
C VAL A 36 26.96 -2.04 -12.36
N LYS A 37 26.20 -1.86 -11.26
CA LYS A 37 26.53 -0.85 -10.22
C LYS A 37 27.32 -1.37 -9.02
N GLN A 38 27.62 -2.67 -8.93
CA GLN A 38 28.35 -3.27 -7.81
C GLN A 38 29.45 -4.21 -8.29
N ASP A 39 30.53 -3.67 -8.83
CA ASP A 39 31.80 -4.39 -8.97
C ASP A 39 32.83 -3.78 -8.01
N GLU A 40 32.90 -4.32 -6.79
CA GLU A 40 34.10 -4.28 -5.96
C GLU A 40 34.68 -5.70 -5.91
N GLN A 41 35.90 -5.85 -6.41
CA GLN A 41 36.65 -7.11 -6.48
C GLN A 41 36.85 -7.71 -5.08
N LEU A 42 36.26 -8.88 -4.83
CA LEU A 42 36.60 -9.73 -3.69
C LEU A 42 37.59 -10.82 -4.14
N GLU A 43 38.83 -10.73 -3.66
CA GLU A 43 39.83 -11.82 -3.79
C GLU A 43 39.36 -13.08 -3.02
N LEU A 44 39.05 -14.15 -3.75
CA LEU A 44 38.71 -15.45 -3.18
C LEU A 44 39.96 -16.16 -2.63
N LYS A 45 40.24 -15.97 -1.33
CA LYS A 45 41.23 -16.80 -0.60
C LYS A 45 40.68 -18.22 -0.40
N HIS A 46 41.24 -19.18 -1.13
CA HIS A 46 40.95 -20.60 -0.92
C HIS A 46 41.69 -21.10 0.32
N ILE A 47 40.95 -21.60 1.33
CA ILE A 47 41.54 -22.25 2.50
C ILE A 47 41.50 -23.77 2.26
N ARG A 48 42.69 -24.40 2.26
CA ARG A 48 42.86 -25.85 2.14
C ARG A 48 43.14 -26.42 3.53
N PHE A 49 42.25 -27.26 4.04
CA PHE A 49 42.49 -28.01 5.27
C PHE A 49 43.21 -29.32 4.94
N ILE A 50 44.34 -29.56 5.60
CA ILE A 50 45.10 -30.81 5.51
C ILE A 50 44.89 -31.56 6.83
N ILE A 51 44.31 -32.75 6.77
CA ILE A 51 44.21 -33.65 7.93
C ILE A 51 45.57 -34.32 8.07
N GLN A 52 46.28 -34.05 9.15
CA GLN A 52 47.46 -34.82 9.52
C GLN A 52 47.00 -36.11 10.22
N PRO A 53 47.45 -37.30 9.77
CA PRO A 53 47.27 -38.52 10.55
C PRO A 53 48.08 -38.42 11.84
N GLU A 54 47.48 -38.82 12.96
CA GLU A 54 48.18 -38.91 14.25
C GLU A 54 49.37 -39.87 14.10
N GLU A 55 50.56 -39.42 14.49
CA GLU A 55 51.76 -40.25 14.55
C GLU A 55 51.54 -41.33 15.62
N ASP A 56 51.49 -42.58 15.15
CA ASP A 56 51.41 -43.78 15.95
C ASP A 56 52.76 -43.98 16.65
N ASN A 57 52.89 -43.41 17.86
CA ASN A 57 54.00 -43.72 18.75
C ASN A 57 53.80 -45.14 19.28
N GLY A 58 54.41 -46.09 18.57
CA GLY A 58 54.33 -47.50 18.89
C GLY A 58 54.75 -47.81 20.32
N GLU A 59 53.84 -48.42 21.08
CA GLU A 59 54.18 -49.43 22.07
C GLU A 59 53.06 -50.47 22.13
N SER A 60 53.41 -51.67 21.67
CA SER A 60 52.54 -52.84 21.59
C SER A 60 52.16 -53.38 22.97
N SER A 61 50.86 -53.45 23.27
CA SER A 61 50.32 -54.49 24.15
C SER A 61 48.84 -54.77 23.88
N SER A 62 48.62 -55.92 23.27
CA SER A 62 47.43 -56.76 23.22
C SER A 62 46.29 -56.42 24.20
N ARG A 63 45.19 -55.85 23.67
CA ARG A 63 43.82 -56.37 23.90
C ARG A 63 42.82 -55.65 22.99
N ASN A 64 42.36 -56.38 21.98
CA ASN A 64 41.11 -56.10 21.29
C ASN A 64 39.96 -56.12 22.32
N GLN A 65 39.43 -54.95 22.66
CA GLN A 65 38.00 -54.83 22.93
C GLN A 65 37.41 -53.85 21.92
N VAL A 66 36.58 -54.43 21.08
CA VAL A 66 35.74 -53.79 20.07
C VAL A 66 34.89 -52.73 20.75
N VAL A 67 35.30 -51.47 20.60
CA VAL A 67 34.39 -50.34 20.62
C VAL A 67 34.61 -49.64 19.29
N GLN A 68 33.90 -50.10 18.26
CA GLN A 68 33.61 -49.26 17.09
C GLN A 68 32.73 -48.11 17.59
N GLN A 69 33.35 -47.09 18.19
CA GLN A 69 32.78 -45.76 18.19
C GLN A 69 32.77 -45.35 16.73
N ASN A 70 31.59 -45.46 16.09
CA ASN A 70 31.27 -44.75 14.87
C ASN A 70 31.62 -43.28 15.12
N LYS A 71 32.83 -42.88 14.72
CA LYS A 71 33.33 -41.52 14.81
C LYS A 71 32.52 -40.75 13.77
N ILE A 72 31.36 -40.26 14.18
CA ILE A 72 30.47 -39.44 13.36
C ILE A 72 31.35 -38.34 12.77
N ASN A 73 31.58 -38.39 11.47
CA ASN A 73 32.39 -37.39 10.79
C ASN A 73 31.62 -36.06 10.89
N ILE A 74 32.19 -35.13 11.64
CA ILE A 74 31.59 -33.82 11.91
C ILE A 74 31.28 -33.09 10.60
N PHE A 75 32.12 -33.29 9.56
CA PHE A 75 31.87 -32.74 8.23
C PHE A 75 30.67 -33.38 7.54
N ASP A 76 30.48 -34.69 7.66
CA ASP A 76 29.30 -35.35 7.09
C ASP A 76 28.02 -34.90 7.80
N THR A 77 28.08 -34.71 9.13
CA THR A 77 26.94 -34.16 9.90
C THR A 77 26.64 -32.70 9.54
N MET A 78 27.69 -31.89 9.31
CA MET A 78 27.54 -30.51 8.84
C MET A 78 26.97 -30.45 7.42
N MET A 79 27.44 -31.32 6.52
CA MET A 79 26.95 -31.42 5.15
C MET A 79 25.52 -31.94 5.09
N GLU A 80 25.16 -32.90 5.95
CA GLU A 80 23.80 -33.41 6.06
C GLU A 80 22.85 -32.34 6.60
N ARG A 81 23.22 -31.61 7.66
CA ARG A 81 22.44 -30.46 8.16
C ARG A 81 22.28 -29.35 7.14
N ALA A 82 23.34 -29.02 6.38
CA ALA A 82 23.27 -28.01 5.34
C ALA A 82 22.30 -28.40 4.20
N ARG A 83 22.07 -29.70 3.99
CA ARG A 83 21.15 -30.23 2.98
C ARG A 83 19.71 -30.34 3.48
N GLN A 84 19.46 -30.30 4.79
CA GLN A 84 18.10 -30.39 5.31
C GLN A 84 17.31 -29.11 5.05
N PRO A 85 16.06 -29.22 4.56
CA PRO A 85 15.20 -28.07 4.32
C PRO A 85 14.77 -27.45 5.66
N TYR A 86 15.09 -26.18 5.85
CA TYR A 86 14.70 -25.40 7.01
C TYR A 86 13.44 -24.59 6.71
N PHE A 87 12.54 -24.55 7.70
CA PHE A 87 11.47 -23.57 7.81
C PHE A 87 11.52 -22.97 9.21
N SER A 88 11.18 -21.69 9.33
CA SER A 88 11.08 -21.06 10.64
C SER A 88 10.11 -21.81 11.54
N MET A 89 10.46 -21.91 12.82
CA MET A 89 9.60 -22.54 13.81
C MET A 89 8.33 -21.72 14.01
N GLN A 90 7.19 -22.41 14.12
CA GLN A 90 5.94 -21.76 14.50
C GLN A 90 6.07 -21.19 15.91
N LYS A 91 5.47 -20.02 16.12
CA LYS A 91 5.41 -19.35 17.42
C LYS A 91 4.25 -19.91 18.22
N ARG A 92 4.36 -19.81 19.54
CA ARG A 92 3.20 -19.95 20.42
C ARG A 92 2.24 -18.81 20.11
N GLU A 93 0.96 -19.12 19.95
CA GLU A 93 -0.07 -18.15 19.56
C GLU A 93 -0.53 -17.31 20.76
N ASP A 94 0.33 -16.43 21.23
CA ASP A 94 0.02 -15.53 22.34
C ASP A 94 -0.70 -14.27 21.84
N ILE A 95 -0.33 -13.76 20.66
CA ILE A 95 -1.00 -12.62 20.01
C ILE A 95 -1.47 -12.96 18.59
N ARG A 96 -2.46 -12.21 18.10
CA ARG A 96 -3.00 -12.35 16.72
C ARG A 96 -1.95 -12.22 15.61
N CYS A 97 -0.86 -11.50 15.87
CA CYS A 97 0.26 -11.40 14.93
C CYS A 97 1.02 -12.73 14.81
N ASP A 98 1.07 -13.53 15.88
CA ASP A 98 1.69 -14.86 15.87
C ASP A 98 0.86 -15.84 15.01
N ILE A 99 -0.47 -15.69 14.99
CA ILE A 99 -1.35 -16.46 14.10
C ILE A 99 -1.00 -16.15 12.63
N LEU A 100 -0.89 -14.87 12.26
CA LEU A 100 -0.45 -14.49 10.91
C LEU A 100 0.94 -15.06 10.58
N TYR A 101 1.86 -15.01 11.54
CA TYR A 101 3.20 -15.58 11.37
C TYR A 101 3.13 -17.08 11.08
N ASN A 102 2.37 -17.83 11.88
CA ASN A 102 2.21 -19.27 11.73
C ASN A 102 1.54 -19.63 10.40
N ASP A 103 0.53 -18.88 9.97
CA ASP A 103 -0.16 -19.10 8.70
C ASP A 103 0.74 -18.80 7.50
N VAL A 104 1.60 -17.78 7.59
CA VAL A 104 2.62 -17.53 6.56
C VAL A 104 3.63 -18.68 6.48
N ILE A 105 4.03 -19.27 7.62
CA ILE A 105 4.87 -20.48 7.62
C ILE A 105 4.16 -21.67 6.97
N THR A 106 2.88 -21.88 7.29
CA THR A 106 2.06 -22.93 6.69
C THR A 106 1.93 -22.73 5.18
N LEU A 107 1.67 -21.51 4.73
CA LEU A 107 1.62 -21.14 3.32
C LEU A 107 2.96 -21.44 2.61
N LEU A 108 4.07 -21.06 3.23
CA LEU A 108 5.41 -21.33 2.71
C LEU A 108 5.68 -22.84 2.61
N ARG A 109 5.35 -23.63 3.62
CA ARG A 109 5.50 -25.10 3.58
C ARG A 109 4.68 -25.73 2.45
N ASN A 110 3.46 -25.24 2.22
CA ASN A 110 2.59 -25.74 1.17
C ASN A 110 3.11 -25.40 -0.24
N LYS A 111 3.63 -24.19 -0.42
CA LYS A 111 4.10 -23.68 -1.71
C LYS A 111 5.55 -24.03 -2.03
N GLN A 112 6.37 -24.25 -1.01
CA GLN A 112 7.82 -24.37 -1.12
C GLN A 112 8.33 -25.56 -0.30
N LYS A 113 8.00 -26.78 -0.74
CA LYS A 113 8.26 -28.03 -0.01
C LYS A 113 9.71 -28.26 0.45
N ASN A 114 10.67 -27.67 -0.26
CA ASN A 114 12.10 -27.89 -0.04
C ASN A 114 12.78 -26.82 0.82
N GLY A 115 12.02 -25.86 1.37
CA GLY A 115 12.48 -24.87 2.35
C GLY A 115 13.78 -24.13 1.98
N TRP A 116 14.36 -23.48 2.98
CA TRP A 116 15.70 -22.90 2.87
C TRP A 116 16.75 -23.97 3.13
N SER A 117 17.83 -23.98 2.36
CA SER A 117 18.93 -24.93 2.52
C SER A 117 20.26 -24.17 2.58
N GLY A 118 21.27 -24.75 3.23
CA GLY A 118 22.60 -24.17 3.36
C GLY A 118 22.89 -23.50 4.70
N VAL A 119 24.14 -23.03 4.81
CA VAL A 119 24.65 -22.34 6.00
C VAL A 119 23.90 -21.01 6.18
N ASN A 120 23.44 -20.72 7.40
CA ASN A 120 22.63 -19.54 7.76
C ASN A 120 21.19 -19.52 7.22
N SER A 121 20.69 -20.64 6.68
CA SER A 121 19.28 -20.79 6.24
C SER A 121 18.28 -20.33 7.29
N GLU A 122 18.52 -20.63 8.57
CA GLU A 122 17.71 -20.17 9.70
C GLU A 122 17.60 -18.64 9.79
N SER A 123 18.74 -17.94 9.72
CA SER A 123 18.78 -16.47 9.84
C SER A 123 18.04 -15.81 8.68
N PHE A 124 18.24 -16.31 7.46
CA PHE A 124 17.57 -15.77 6.28
C PHE A 124 16.06 -16.02 6.29
N ALA A 125 15.66 -17.25 6.61
CA ALA A 125 14.26 -17.65 6.69
C ALA A 125 13.51 -16.81 7.74
N ASN A 126 14.04 -16.74 8.97
CA ASN A 126 13.40 -16.01 10.06
C ASN A 126 13.26 -14.51 9.71
N LYS A 127 14.32 -13.87 9.21
CA LYS A 127 14.27 -12.45 8.81
C LYS A 127 13.28 -12.20 7.68
N PHE A 128 13.25 -13.07 6.68
CA PHE A 128 12.32 -12.94 5.55
C PHE A 128 10.86 -13.02 6.03
N VAL A 129 10.53 -14.04 6.82
CA VAL A 129 9.17 -14.22 7.34
C VAL A 129 8.77 -13.04 8.22
N GLU A 130 9.64 -12.59 9.12
CA GLU A 130 9.38 -11.42 9.97
C GLU A 130 9.09 -10.15 9.15
N ARG A 131 9.88 -9.89 8.11
CA ARG A 131 9.69 -8.73 7.22
C ARG A 131 8.39 -8.81 6.44
N LEU A 132 8.07 -9.99 5.91
CA LEU A 132 6.83 -10.23 5.17
C LEU A 132 5.61 -10.08 6.09
N VAL A 133 5.62 -10.72 7.25
CA VAL A 133 4.55 -10.63 8.26
C VAL A 133 4.38 -9.20 8.74
N ALA A 134 5.46 -8.46 9.00
CA ALA A 134 5.37 -7.06 9.41
C ALA A 134 4.67 -6.18 8.36
N LEU A 135 4.96 -6.40 7.07
CA LEU A 135 4.27 -5.70 5.99
C LEU A 135 2.80 -6.09 5.91
N LEU A 136 2.50 -7.39 5.88
CA LEU A 136 1.13 -7.92 5.81
C LEU A 136 0.28 -7.45 6.99
N TRP A 137 0.81 -7.55 8.22
CA TRP A 137 0.15 -7.08 9.44
C TRP A 137 -0.22 -5.60 9.40
N TYR A 138 0.65 -4.78 8.82
CA TYR A 138 0.44 -3.34 8.76
C TYR A 138 -0.60 -2.93 7.71
N ILE A 139 -0.68 -3.66 6.59
CA ILE A 139 -1.69 -3.40 5.54
C ILE A 139 -3.01 -4.13 5.77
N ASP A 140 -3.02 -5.15 6.63
CA ASP A 140 -4.17 -6.01 6.91
C ASP A 140 -5.47 -5.24 7.25
N PRO A 141 -5.47 -4.19 8.10
CA PRO A 141 -6.69 -3.46 8.38
C PRO A 141 -7.17 -2.57 7.23
N HIS A 142 -6.36 -2.43 6.17
CA HIS A 142 -6.56 -1.47 5.09
C HIS A 142 -6.78 -2.14 3.72
N ARG A 143 -6.98 -3.46 3.68
CA ARG A 143 -7.13 -4.21 2.42
C ARG A 143 -8.23 -3.65 1.53
N GLU A 144 -9.40 -3.32 2.08
CA GLU A 144 -10.50 -2.72 1.31
C GLU A 144 -10.12 -1.37 0.68
N LYS A 145 -9.35 -0.54 1.41
CA LYS A 145 -8.85 0.74 0.90
C LYS A 145 -7.88 0.56 -0.26
N LEU A 146 -7.05 -0.49 -0.21
CA LEU A 146 -6.14 -0.86 -1.30
C LEU A 146 -6.92 -1.42 -2.49
N ILE A 147 -7.92 -2.29 -2.25
CA ILE A 147 -8.80 -2.86 -3.29
C ILE A 147 -9.59 -1.77 -4.01
N ALA A 148 -10.16 -0.79 -3.29
CA ALA A 148 -10.86 0.36 -3.88
C ALA A 148 -9.97 1.21 -4.81
N ARG A 149 -8.64 1.04 -4.71
CA ARG A 149 -7.63 1.70 -5.56
C ARG A 149 -7.05 0.77 -6.60
N LEU A 150 -7.67 -0.39 -6.82
CA LEU A 150 -7.22 -1.44 -7.74
C LEU A 150 -5.83 -2.02 -7.36
N LEU A 151 -5.46 -1.94 -6.08
CA LEU A 151 -4.21 -2.49 -5.54
C LEU A 151 -4.53 -3.76 -4.74
N LYS A 152 -4.81 -4.85 -5.46
CA LYS A 152 -5.10 -6.15 -4.84
C LYS A 152 -3.82 -6.80 -4.32
N LEU A 153 -3.97 -7.61 -3.28
CA LEU A 153 -2.91 -8.53 -2.84
C LEU A 153 -2.67 -9.59 -3.93
N PRO A 154 -1.42 -10.04 -4.13
CA PRO A 154 -1.13 -11.20 -4.97
C PRO A 154 -1.90 -12.44 -4.52
N ASP A 155 -2.33 -13.26 -5.48
CA ASP A 155 -3.28 -14.34 -5.24
C ASP A 155 -2.79 -15.38 -4.22
N ILE A 156 -1.47 -15.60 -4.15
CA ILE A 156 -0.88 -16.52 -3.17
C ILE A 156 -1.21 -16.16 -1.72
N PHE A 157 -1.37 -14.86 -1.42
CA PHE A 157 -1.66 -14.40 -0.07
C PHE A 157 -3.15 -14.53 0.25
N ASN A 158 -4.03 -14.64 -0.75
CA ASN A 158 -5.45 -14.92 -0.52
C ASN A 158 -5.68 -16.33 0.05
N GLU A 159 -4.67 -17.20 0.01
CA GLU A 159 -4.69 -18.54 0.61
C GLU A 159 -4.40 -18.53 2.13
N LEU A 160 -4.09 -17.38 2.72
CA LEU A 160 -3.99 -17.24 4.17
C LEU A 160 -5.35 -17.48 4.83
N GLU A 161 -5.38 -18.26 5.91
CA GLU A 161 -6.62 -18.80 6.50
C GLU A 161 -7.66 -17.71 6.80
N GLN A 162 -7.26 -16.62 7.46
CA GLN A 162 -8.20 -15.55 7.77
C GLN A 162 -8.69 -14.82 6.51
N TYR A 163 -7.85 -14.71 5.47
CA TYR A 163 -8.23 -14.02 4.23
C TYR A 163 -9.23 -14.83 3.41
N GLN A 164 -9.14 -16.17 3.43
CA GLN A 164 -10.12 -17.05 2.79
C GLN A 164 -11.53 -16.87 3.39
N HIS A 165 -11.61 -16.54 4.67
CA HIS A 165 -12.86 -16.27 5.37
C HIS A 165 -13.30 -14.79 5.31
N ASN A 166 -12.65 -13.97 4.46
CA ASN A 166 -12.83 -12.51 4.41
C ASN A 166 -12.61 -11.81 5.77
N GLU A 167 -11.83 -12.40 6.66
CA GLU A 167 -11.50 -11.85 7.98
C GLU A 167 -10.15 -11.10 7.96
N SER A 168 -9.84 -10.40 9.07
CA SER A 168 -8.56 -9.73 9.30
C SER A 168 -7.80 -10.38 10.45
N TYR A 169 -6.48 -10.47 10.33
CA TYR A 169 -5.65 -10.91 11.45
C TYR A 169 -5.63 -9.86 12.58
N ASN A 170 -5.46 -8.59 12.23
CA ASN A 170 -5.40 -7.47 13.15
C ASN A 170 -6.80 -6.97 13.55
N LYS A 171 -7.60 -7.83 14.20
CA LYS A 171 -8.96 -7.43 14.63
C LYS A 171 -8.94 -6.30 15.68
N PHE A 172 -7.84 -6.16 16.43
CA PHE A 172 -7.67 -5.08 17.42
C PHE A 172 -7.82 -3.68 16.78
N TYR A 173 -7.37 -3.53 15.53
CA TYR A 173 -7.55 -2.29 14.78
C TYR A 173 -9.02 -1.86 14.65
N PHE A 174 -9.93 -2.84 14.53
CA PHE A 174 -11.35 -2.60 14.34
C PHE A 174 -12.11 -2.45 15.67
N THR A 175 -11.73 -3.24 16.68
CA THR A 175 -12.42 -3.28 17.98
C THR A 175 -11.88 -2.29 19.00
N GLY A 176 -10.69 -1.74 18.79
CA GLY A 176 -10.06 -0.80 19.72
C GLY A 176 -10.71 0.59 19.70
N HIS A 177 -10.80 1.23 20.86
CA HIS A 177 -11.27 2.61 21.01
C HIS A 177 -10.21 3.67 20.71
N HIS A 178 -8.97 3.25 20.45
CA HIS A 178 -7.87 4.18 20.16
C HIS A 178 -7.95 4.73 18.74
N LYS A 179 -7.29 5.88 18.52
CA LYS A 179 -7.15 6.47 17.19
C LYS A 179 -6.53 5.44 16.24
N LYS A 180 -7.29 5.10 15.20
CA LYS A 180 -6.87 4.16 14.16
C LYS A 180 -5.65 4.69 13.42
N GLU A 181 -4.55 3.93 13.45
CA GLU A 181 -3.35 4.27 12.70
C GLU A 181 -3.70 4.29 11.20
N GLN A 182 -3.28 5.33 10.49
CA GLN A 182 -3.43 5.38 9.03
C GLN A 182 -2.14 4.93 8.36
N LEU A 183 -2.27 4.37 7.15
CA LEU A 183 -1.11 4.05 6.32
C LEU A 183 -0.26 5.30 6.05
N SER A 184 0.90 5.35 6.69
CA SER A 184 1.94 6.35 6.48
C SER A 184 2.91 5.95 5.36
N HIS A 185 3.25 6.93 4.50
CA HIS A 185 4.30 6.80 3.48
C HIS A 185 5.61 6.27 4.07
N LYS A 186 6.14 6.95 5.10
CA LYS A 186 7.44 6.62 5.71
C LYS A 186 7.49 5.18 6.25
N LYS A 187 6.39 4.73 6.88
CA LYS A 187 6.33 3.39 7.49
C LYS A 187 6.19 2.30 6.43
N LEU A 188 5.36 2.51 5.40
CA LEU A 188 5.27 1.60 4.26
C LEU A 188 6.59 1.48 3.52
N GLU A 189 7.23 2.61 3.21
CA GLU A 189 8.52 2.64 2.52
C GLU A 189 9.60 1.88 3.32
N LYS A 190 9.66 2.08 4.65
CA LYS A 190 10.58 1.35 5.52
C LYS A 190 10.33 -0.17 5.48
N LEU A 191 9.07 -0.60 5.52
CA LEU A 191 8.71 -2.02 5.49
C LEU A 191 9.04 -2.66 4.13
N VAL A 192 8.73 -1.97 3.04
CA VAL A 192 9.06 -2.43 1.68
C VAL A 192 10.57 -2.54 1.50
N LYS A 193 11.35 -1.50 1.83
CA LYS A 193 12.83 -1.55 1.76
C LYS A 193 13.40 -2.68 2.61
N SER A 194 12.83 -2.92 3.79
CA SER A 194 13.25 -4.04 4.63
C SER A 194 13.01 -5.39 3.95
N LEU A 195 11.85 -5.57 3.32
CA LEU A 195 11.51 -6.80 2.59
C LEU A 195 12.38 -6.97 1.33
N GLU A 196 12.67 -5.87 0.62
CA GLU A 196 13.58 -5.85 -0.54
C GLU A 196 14.97 -6.41 -0.19
N LEU A 197 15.52 -6.05 0.98
CA LEU A 197 16.80 -6.60 1.44
C LEU A 197 16.81 -8.12 1.60
N SER A 198 15.64 -8.75 1.81
CA SER A 198 15.55 -10.22 1.91
C SER A 198 15.50 -10.89 0.56
N ILE A 199 14.86 -10.28 -0.44
CA ILE A 199 14.78 -10.84 -1.80
C ILE A 199 16.07 -10.60 -2.60
N GLU A 200 16.94 -9.68 -2.16
CA GLU A 200 18.28 -9.48 -2.71
C GLU A 200 19.29 -10.54 -2.23
N GLN A 201 18.89 -11.41 -1.29
CA GLN A 201 19.76 -12.48 -0.79
C GLN A 201 19.90 -13.62 -1.81
N PRO A 202 21.05 -14.33 -1.84
CA PRO A 202 21.32 -15.36 -2.85
C PRO A 202 20.27 -16.48 -2.93
N TRP A 203 19.63 -16.82 -1.80
CA TRP A 203 18.61 -17.87 -1.76
C TRP A 203 17.36 -17.54 -2.60
N ALA A 204 17.05 -16.26 -2.81
CA ALA A 204 15.86 -15.84 -3.55
C ALA A 204 15.99 -16.05 -5.06
N ASN A 205 17.22 -16.23 -5.57
CA ASN A 205 17.51 -16.51 -6.98
C ASN A 205 17.51 -18.01 -7.32
N ASP A 206 17.37 -18.88 -6.32
CA ASP A 206 17.25 -20.33 -6.55
C ASP A 206 15.92 -20.62 -7.25
N ASP A 207 15.96 -21.43 -8.31
CA ASP A 207 14.82 -21.77 -9.18
C ASP A 207 13.60 -22.23 -8.38
N LYS A 208 13.80 -22.91 -7.25
CA LYS A 208 12.71 -23.36 -6.39
C LYS A 208 11.88 -22.20 -5.85
N TRP A 209 12.50 -21.06 -5.58
CA TRP A 209 11.86 -19.88 -4.97
C TRP A 209 11.22 -18.92 -5.98
N ILE A 210 11.56 -19.01 -7.27
CA ILE A 210 11.19 -18.02 -8.31
C ILE A 210 9.68 -17.72 -8.29
N ASP A 211 8.83 -18.74 -8.31
CA ASP A 211 7.37 -18.54 -8.37
C ASP A 211 6.83 -17.78 -7.16
N PHE A 212 7.37 -18.08 -5.96
CA PHE A 212 6.98 -17.40 -4.74
C PHE A 212 7.52 -15.96 -4.69
N ILE A 213 8.78 -15.77 -5.09
CA ILE A 213 9.41 -14.45 -5.12
C ILE A 213 8.71 -13.52 -6.12
N ILE A 214 8.22 -14.03 -7.25
CA ILE A 214 7.39 -13.25 -8.19
C ILE A 214 6.15 -12.68 -7.49
N GLN A 215 5.49 -13.46 -6.62
CA GLN A 215 4.33 -12.99 -5.87
C GLN A 215 4.72 -11.91 -4.85
N VAL A 216 5.86 -12.08 -4.16
CA VAL A 216 6.40 -11.07 -3.23
C VAL A 216 6.76 -9.78 -3.97
N LEU A 217 7.37 -9.87 -5.16
CA LEU A 217 7.66 -8.72 -6.01
C LEU A 217 6.39 -8.01 -6.48
N LEU A 218 5.33 -8.76 -6.80
CA LEU A 218 4.03 -8.18 -7.14
C LEU A 218 3.41 -7.44 -5.95
N LEU A 219 3.55 -8.00 -4.72
CA LEU A 219 3.14 -7.31 -3.49
C LEU A 219 3.90 -5.98 -3.35
N ILE A 220 5.23 -6.01 -3.42
CA ILE A 220 6.09 -4.83 -3.33
C ILE A 220 5.67 -3.78 -4.37
N LYS A 221 5.46 -4.18 -5.62
CA LYS A 221 5.01 -3.30 -6.71
C LYS A 221 3.67 -2.62 -6.37
N ASN A 222 2.70 -3.37 -5.86
CA ASN A 222 1.39 -2.82 -5.52
C ASN A 222 1.47 -1.85 -4.33
N ILE A 223 2.29 -2.15 -3.33
CA ILE A 223 2.52 -1.24 -2.21
C ILE A 223 3.28 0.01 -2.65
N ASN A 224 4.28 -0.10 -3.53
CA ASN A 224 5.01 1.05 -4.08
C ASN A 224 4.10 2.00 -4.86
N LYS A 225 3.13 1.49 -5.64
CA LYS A 225 2.09 2.33 -6.26
C LYS A 225 1.30 3.12 -5.22
N TYR A 226 0.97 2.51 -4.08
CA TYR A 226 0.28 3.20 -3.00
C TYR A 226 1.17 4.21 -2.28
N ILE A 227 2.46 3.92 -2.10
CA ILE A 227 3.44 4.86 -1.53
C ILE A 227 3.53 6.12 -2.40
N ILE A 228 3.66 5.97 -3.73
CA ILE A 228 3.66 7.10 -4.68
C ILE A 228 2.38 7.91 -4.56
N TYR A 229 1.23 7.24 -4.53
CA TYR A 229 -0.06 7.92 -4.32
C TYR A 229 -0.09 8.73 -3.01
N LEU A 230 0.38 8.16 -1.90
CA LEU A 230 0.44 8.88 -0.62
C LEU A 230 1.36 10.10 -0.71
N GLN A 231 2.48 9.98 -1.42
CA GLN A 231 3.40 11.10 -1.63
C GLN A 231 2.72 12.23 -2.41
N GLU A 232 2.02 11.92 -3.51
CA GLU A 232 1.30 12.91 -4.31
C GLU A 232 0.21 13.61 -3.50
N ILE A 233 -0.56 12.89 -2.70
CA ILE A 233 -1.60 13.49 -1.84
C ILE A 233 -0.98 14.37 -0.77
N ASN A 234 0.10 13.92 -0.12
CA ASN A 234 0.78 14.71 0.90
C ASN A 234 1.38 15.99 0.29
N GLN A 235 1.94 15.91 -0.92
CA GLN A 235 2.43 17.07 -1.66
C GLN A 235 1.30 18.03 -2.00
N LYS A 236 0.18 17.55 -2.57
CA LYS A 236 -1.00 18.37 -2.85
C LYS A 236 -1.53 19.04 -1.58
N MET A 237 -1.64 18.31 -0.49
CA MET A 237 -2.12 18.84 0.79
C MET A 237 -1.18 19.92 1.34
N ASN A 238 0.14 19.71 1.26
CA ASN A 238 1.12 20.72 1.66
C ASN A 238 1.05 21.97 0.77
N THR A 239 0.87 21.81 -0.55
CA THR A 239 0.65 22.94 -1.46
C THR A 239 -0.59 23.73 -1.08
N ILE A 240 -1.69 23.05 -0.73
CA ILE A 240 -2.93 23.70 -0.29
C ILE A 240 -2.74 24.42 1.03
N HIS A 241 -2.09 23.79 2.02
CA HIS A 241 -1.84 24.41 3.33
C HIS A 241 -0.90 25.62 3.26
N ASN A 242 0.05 25.61 2.33
CA ASN A 242 0.99 26.72 2.12
C ASN A 242 0.48 27.75 1.09
N SER A 243 -0.69 27.52 0.50
CA SER A 243 -1.32 28.44 -0.44
C SER A 243 -2.13 29.49 0.32
N ASN A 244 -1.86 30.77 0.03
CA ASN A 244 -2.72 31.88 0.45
C ASN A 244 -3.96 32.04 -0.46
N VAL A 245 -4.02 31.27 -1.55
CA VAL A 245 -5.17 31.22 -2.46
C VAL A 245 -6.09 30.10 -2.00
N SER A 246 -7.36 30.46 -1.77
CA SER A 246 -8.42 29.48 -1.49
C SER A 246 -8.41 28.40 -2.57
N THR A 247 -8.55 27.14 -2.18
CA THR A 247 -8.70 26.01 -3.11
C THR A 247 -10.00 26.10 -3.93
N HIS A 248 -10.88 27.03 -3.56
CA HIS A 248 -12.14 27.29 -4.21
C HIS A 248 -12.01 28.40 -5.25
N ASN A 249 -12.42 28.09 -6.48
CA ASN A 249 -12.59 29.10 -7.51
C ASN A 249 -13.97 29.74 -7.32
N PRO A 250 -14.07 31.03 -6.94
CA PRO A 250 -15.36 31.71 -6.81
C PRO A 250 -16.15 31.78 -8.13
N GLY A 251 -15.54 31.47 -9.29
CA GLY A 251 -16.25 31.32 -10.55
C GLY A 251 -16.98 29.98 -10.75
N CYS A 252 -16.64 28.93 -9.99
CA CYS A 252 -17.24 27.59 -10.13
C CYS A 252 -18.15 27.20 -8.96
N ASP A 253 -17.87 27.72 -7.75
CA ASP A 253 -18.59 27.37 -6.51
C ASP A 253 -19.71 28.35 -6.16
N LEU A 254 -20.12 29.16 -7.14
CA LEU A 254 -21.02 30.28 -6.99
C LEU A 254 -22.19 30.16 -7.96
N MET A 255 -23.40 30.17 -7.43
CA MET A 255 -24.63 30.25 -8.24
C MET A 255 -25.39 31.51 -7.84
N VAL A 256 -25.61 32.39 -8.81
CA VAL A 256 -26.45 33.58 -8.64
C VAL A 256 -27.56 33.52 -9.68
N TYR A 257 -28.80 33.58 -9.23
CA TYR A 257 -29.97 33.56 -10.11
C TYR A 257 -31.11 34.38 -9.51
N THR A 258 -31.93 34.94 -10.39
CA THR A 258 -33.08 35.78 -10.02
C THR A 258 -34.36 34.98 -10.19
N ILE A 259 -35.25 35.10 -9.21
CA ILE A 259 -36.60 34.57 -9.23
C ILE A 259 -37.54 35.75 -9.40
N GLU A 260 -38.42 35.67 -10.39
CA GLU A 260 -39.43 36.69 -10.63
C GLU A 260 -40.54 36.63 -9.56
N ALA A 261 -41.25 37.75 -9.39
CA ALA A 261 -42.41 37.78 -8.51
C ALA A 261 -43.48 36.80 -8.99
N SER A 262 -44.16 36.16 -8.04
CA SER A 262 -45.27 35.26 -8.31
C SER A 262 -46.55 35.81 -7.68
N ASP A 263 -47.63 35.81 -8.45
CA ASP A 263 -48.95 36.24 -8.01
C ASP A 263 -49.60 35.24 -7.02
N SER A 264 -49.15 33.99 -7.03
CA SER A 264 -49.68 32.92 -6.19
C SER A 264 -48.59 32.32 -5.31
N ILE A 265 -48.65 32.60 -4.01
CA ILE A 265 -47.65 32.17 -3.04
C ILE A 265 -48.26 31.12 -2.11
N HIS A 266 -47.53 30.04 -1.89
CA HIS A 266 -47.91 29.06 -0.88
C HIS A 266 -47.62 29.62 0.52
N SER A 267 -48.55 29.43 1.46
CA SER A 267 -48.47 29.87 2.86
C SER A 267 -47.11 29.67 3.57
N LYS A 268 -46.37 28.60 3.26
CA LYS A 268 -45.03 28.34 3.80
C LYS A 268 -43.97 29.39 3.43
N TYR A 269 -44.25 30.26 2.45
CA TYR A 269 -43.36 31.32 1.98
C TYR A 269 -43.82 32.73 2.39
N GLU A 270 -45.01 32.87 2.99
CA GLU A 270 -45.61 34.19 3.32
C GLU A 270 -44.70 35.01 4.23
N GLU A 271 -44.20 34.42 5.31
CA GLU A 271 -43.33 35.11 6.29
C GLU A 271 -42.08 35.72 5.64
N LEU A 272 -41.38 34.95 4.80
CA LEU A 272 -40.20 35.43 4.08
C LEU A 272 -40.59 36.50 3.04
N SER A 273 -41.74 36.33 2.39
CA SER A 273 -42.23 37.25 1.36
C SER A 273 -42.56 38.62 1.95
N ASP A 274 -43.30 38.64 3.05
CA ASP A 274 -43.67 39.86 3.78
C ASP A 274 -42.44 40.54 4.35
N PHE A 275 -41.52 39.77 4.94
CA PHE A 275 -40.25 40.28 5.42
C PHE A 275 -39.48 41.00 4.32
N LEU A 276 -39.32 40.39 3.14
CA LEU A 276 -38.57 41.00 2.04
C LEU A 276 -39.31 42.17 1.39
N PHE A 277 -40.64 42.16 1.38
CA PHE A 277 -41.46 43.25 0.87
C PHE A 277 -41.14 44.58 1.58
N GLU A 278 -40.99 44.54 2.90
CA GLU A 278 -40.69 45.70 3.74
C GLU A 278 -39.25 46.22 3.66
N LYS A 279 -38.30 45.42 3.15
CA LYS A 279 -36.87 45.79 3.13
C LYS A 279 -36.49 46.56 1.89
N ASP A 280 -35.43 47.37 2.01
CA ASP A 280 -34.84 48.05 0.85
C ASP A 280 -34.28 47.06 -0.17
N SER A 281 -34.35 47.44 -1.45
CA SER A 281 -33.74 46.68 -2.53
C SER A 281 -32.23 46.54 -2.34
N TYR A 282 -31.68 45.40 -2.75
CA TYR A 282 -30.25 45.04 -2.67
C TYR A 282 -29.66 44.87 -1.26
N LYS A 283 -30.49 44.91 -0.22
CA LYS A 283 -30.07 44.51 1.12
C LYS A 283 -30.11 42.99 1.24
N PHE A 284 -28.97 42.36 1.54
CA PHE A 284 -28.84 40.91 1.65
C PHE A 284 -29.24 40.40 3.04
N PHE A 285 -29.81 39.20 3.07
CA PHE A 285 -30.24 38.50 4.26
C PHE A 285 -29.88 37.02 4.18
N ASP A 286 -29.61 36.41 5.32
CA ASP A 286 -29.38 34.96 5.40
C ASP A 286 -30.71 34.23 5.21
N LEU A 287 -30.81 33.45 4.12
CA LEU A 287 -32.00 32.67 3.81
C LEU A 287 -32.13 31.48 4.76
N ASP A 288 -31.04 31.06 5.41
CA ASP A 288 -31.05 29.90 6.29
C ASP A 288 -31.96 30.10 7.51
N GLU A 289 -32.17 31.35 7.96
CA GLU A 289 -33.09 31.73 9.04
C GLU A 289 -34.55 31.32 8.77
N TYR A 290 -34.95 31.26 7.49
CA TYR A 290 -36.31 30.93 7.05
C TYR A 290 -36.44 29.49 6.55
N THR A 291 -35.41 28.67 6.72
CA THR A 291 -35.40 27.28 6.24
C THR A 291 -35.31 26.27 7.38
N SER A 292 -35.83 25.08 7.13
CA SER A 292 -35.66 23.95 8.06
C SER A 292 -34.19 23.55 8.19
N HIS A 293 -33.81 23.07 9.37
CA HIS A 293 -32.49 22.48 9.62
C HIS A 293 -32.28 21.15 8.87
N ASN A 294 -33.36 20.52 8.38
CA ASN A 294 -33.30 19.32 7.58
C ASN A 294 -32.88 19.63 6.13
N VAL A 295 -31.80 18.98 5.67
CA VAL A 295 -31.17 19.24 4.36
C VAL A 295 -32.13 19.04 3.18
N ILE A 296 -32.97 18.01 3.21
CA ILE A 296 -33.90 17.69 2.11
C ILE A 296 -35.03 18.72 2.05
N GLN A 297 -35.60 19.06 3.21
CA GLN A 297 -36.65 20.08 3.30
C GLN A 297 -36.14 21.45 2.87
N LYS A 298 -34.94 21.83 3.31
CA LYS A 298 -34.27 23.06 2.90
C LYS A 298 -34.06 23.12 1.39
N TYR A 299 -33.55 22.05 0.79
CA TYR A 299 -33.37 21.97 -0.67
C TYR A 299 -34.70 22.18 -1.41
N ASN A 300 -35.76 21.48 -1.00
CA ASN A 300 -37.08 21.59 -1.63
C ASN A 300 -37.73 22.96 -1.42
N TYR A 301 -37.46 23.61 -0.28
CA TYR A 301 -37.94 24.95 0.01
C TYR A 301 -37.33 25.96 -0.96
N ILE A 302 -35.98 25.99 -1.07
CA ILE A 302 -35.23 26.93 -1.91
C ILE A 302 -35.50 26.67 -3.40
N LYS A 303 -35.58 25.40 -3.83
CA LYS A 303 -35.80 25.04 -5.24
C LYS A 303 -37.15 25.52 -5.77
N ASN A 304 -38.18 25.50 -4.94
CA ASN A 304 -39.55 25.85 -5.32
C ASN A 304 -40.00 27.19 -4.72
N LEU A 305 -39.04 28.09 -4.45
CA LEU A 305 -39.30 29.37 -3.79
C LEU A 305 -40.25 30.23 -4.66
N GLN A 306 -41.30 30.75 -4.03
CA GLN A 306 -42.30 31.64 -4.64
C GLN A 306 -42.51 32.82 -3.69
N LEU A 307 -42.36 34.05 -4.20
CA LEU A 307 -42.47 35.29 -3.42
C LEU A 307 -43.18 36.37 -4.24
N ASN A 308 -43.83 37.33 -3.56
CA ASN A 308 -44.54 38.46 -4.19
C ASN A 308 -43.61 39.54 -4.74
N VAL A 309 -42.32 39.43 -4.43
CA VAL A 309 -41.28 40.35 -4.87
C VAL A 309 -40.22 39.61 -5.67
N PRO A 310 -39.65 40.24 -6.70
CA PRO A 310 -38.52 39.65 -7.41
C PRO A 310 -37.29 39.66 -6.51
N VAL A 311 -36.57 38.55 -6.47
CA VAL A 311 -35.42 38.35 -5.59
C VAL A 311 -34.26 37.74 -6.35
N THR A 312 -33.04 38.06 -5.92
CA THR A 312 -31.85 37.32 -6.34
C THR A 312 -31.36 36.47 -5.18
N ILE A 313 -31.01 35.22 -5.49
CA ILE A 313 -30.42 34.29 -4.56
C ILE A 313 -28.95 34.12 -4.91
N TYR A 314 -28.12 34.23 -3.89
CA TYR A 314 -26.69 33.90 -3.93
C TYR A 314 -26.46 32.61 -3.17
N ARG A 315 -25.86 31.62 -3.85
CA ARG A 315 -25.51 30.34 -3.23
C ARG A 315 -24.02 30.12 -3.35
N TYR A 316 -23.38 29.91 -2.21
CA TYR A 316 -21.96 29.62 -2.12
C TYR A 316 -21.73 28.23 -1.54
N TYR A 317 -21.03 27.39 -2.30
CA TYR A 317 -20.71 26.01 -1.94
C TYR A 317 -19.33 25.95 -1.29
N GLN A 318 -19.26 25.97 0.04
CA GLN A 318 -18.00 26.01 0.79
C GLN A 318 -17.32 24.64 0.97
N GLY A 319 -17.82 23.59 0.31
CA GLY A 319 -17.23 22.24 0.37
C GLY A 319 -17.41 21.52 1.72
N ASN A 320 -16.99 20.25 1.72
CA ASN A 320 -17.39 19.07 2.51
C ASN A 320 -17.73 19.17 4.02
N TYR A 321 -17.62 20.31 4.70
CA TYR A 321 -17.97 20.43 6.13
C TYR A 321 -18.65 21.75 6.54
N LEU A 322 -18.66 22.76 5.67
CA LEU A 322 -19.35 24.03 5.92
C LEU A 322 -20.57 24.07 5.00
N ARG A 323 -21.77 24.18 5.59
CA ARG A 323 -23.06 24.18 4.88
C ARG A 323 -23.04 25.14 3.69
N THR A 324 -23.83 24.84 2.65
CA THR A 324 -24.11 25.81 1.58
C THR A 324 -24.74 27.06 2.18
N ILE A 325 -24.08 28.20 2.03
CA ILE A 325 -24.57 29.50 2.48
C ILE A 325 -25.49 30.05 1.39
N ASN A 326 -26.70 30.47 1.79
CA ASN A 326 -27.70 31.01 0.88
C ASN A 326 -28.06 32.42 1.35
N TYR A 327 -27.76 33.43 0.53
CA TYR A 327 -28.22 34.80 0.76
C TYR A 327 -29.33 35.14 -0.23
N ILE A 328 -30.25 36.00 0.20
CA ILE A 328 -31.37 36.49 -0.61
C ILE A 328 -31.48 38.00 -0.45
N TRP A 329 -31.85 38.70 -1.53
CA TRP A 329 -32.22 40.12 -1.48
C TRP A 329 -33.31 40.44 -2.48
N LYS A 330 -34.12 41.45 -2.14
CA LYS A 330 -35.12 42.03 -3.04
C LYS A 330 -34.44 42.81 -4.17
N VAL A 331 -34.96 42.67 -5.38
CA VAL A 331 -34.54 43.42 -6.56
C VAL A 331 -35.67 44.40 -6.91
N PRO A 332 -35.39 45.62 -7.40
CA PRO A 332 -36.43 46.49 -7.93
C PRO A 332 -37.13 45.81 -9.12
N LEU A 333 -38.44 46.03 -9.24
CA LEU A 333 -39.17 45.68 -10.45
C LEU A 333 -38.48 46.38 -11.63
N ARG A 334 -38.18 45.62 -12.69
CA ARG A 334 -37.73 46.24 -13.94
C ARG A 334 -38.88 47.11 -14.42
N ASN A 335 -38.66 48.43 -14.46
CA ASN A 335 -39.54 49.29 -15.23
C ASN A 335 -39.26 48.95 -16.69
N ASP A 336 -40.18 48.23 -17.32
CA ASP A 336 -40.20 48.09 -18.76
C ASP A 336 -40.42 49.49 -19.34
N HIS A 337 -39.36 50.07 -19.89
CA HIS A 337 -39.43 51.26 -20.75
C HIS A 337 -39.55 50.82 -22.20
#